data_AF-J3DAK4-F1
#
_entry.id   AF-J3DAK4-F1
#
_cell.length_a   1.000
_cell.length_b   1.000
_cell.length_c   1.000
_cell.angle_alpha   90.00
_cell.angle_beta   90.00
_cell.angle_gamma   90.00
#
_symmetry.space_group_name_H-M   'P 1'
#
loop_
_entity.id
_entity.type
_entity.pdbx_description
1 polymer ?
#
loop_
_entity_poly.entity_id
_entity_poly.type
_entity_poly.pdbx_seq_one_letter_code
_entity_poly.pdbx_strand_id
1 'polypeptide(L)'
;MIIKNNNNRLIEIMRNENIPEEMINDVIDSGYTIVHSLDPFTGTNYEVVGDGMYGNKQFSGHLDIQEFIHYIRGNNTFEKLTQFNEYTVKNYNEIESILSESKRRHYIDKGRLSFRGQTSQYYFQRKIPSPVRANDDGKELSIFPGLYRQSNHNYSFNIKPEEERSFVKFLNELEPNNPRIYLDSNYSYDLMRTEQHYATQTSGLDISFDIETAIFFATHKLNYKSDGKAYHTKVSKGEHQGVIYGFCFRDPSVPKTEFLIKDFDLFKTYNPERILRQDCGLPLIMDNERNIAITDLDFIIRLDADFDYNGKKQPAYMFPNTKEDLFYGKLLELKDKYPNKLPNILEYVGSRV
;
A
#
# COMPACT_ATOMS: atom_id res chain seq x y z
N MET A 1 -12.23 10.07 18.27
CA MET A 1 -12.75 10.03 19.65
C MET A 1 -13.25 8.64 20.06
N ILE A 2 -13.71 7.80 19.11
CA ILE A 2 -14.18 6.41 19.36
C ILE A 2 -13.03 5.44 19.74
N ILE A 3 -11.86 5.55 19.10
CA ILE A 3 -10.71 4.63 19.31
C ILE A 3 -10.19 4.61 20.76
N LYS A 4 -10.19 5.75 21.46
CA LYS A 4 -9.74 5.81 22.86
C LYS A 4 -10.63 5.00 23.81
N ASN A 5 -11.92 4.88 23.52
CA ASN A 5 -12.86 4.15 24.38
C ASN A 5 -12.70 2.63 24.23
N ASN A 6 -12.37 2.15 23.03
CA ASN A 6 -12.26 0.74 22.73
C ASN A 6 -10.98 0.10 23.29
N ASN A 7 -9.86 0.84 23.31
CA ASN A 7 -8.63 0.36 23.95
C ASN A 7 -8.82 0.14 25.45
N ASN A 8 -9.56 1.05 26.12
CA ASN A 8 -9.84 0.93 27.55
C ASN A 8 -10.62 -0.36 27.88
N ARG A 9 -11.53 -0.78 26.99
CA ARG A 9 -12.31 -2.01 27.18
C ARG A 9 -11.45 -3.27 27.09
N LEU A 10 -10.55 -3.37 26.10
CA LEU A 10 -9.63 -4.51 25.99
C LEU A 10 -8.69 -4.59 27.22
N ILE A 11 -8.17 -3.43 27.64
CA ILE A 11 -7.32 -3.32 28.83
C ILE A 11 -8.05 -3.83 30.09
N GLU A 12 -9.32 -3.44 30.29
CA GLU A 12 -10.13 -3.89 31.41
C GLU A 12 -10.32 -5.41 31.41
N ILE A 13 -10.67 -5.99 30.27
CA ILE A 13 -10.84 -7.45 30.11
C ILE A 13 -9.53 -8.17 30.48
N MET A 14 -8.40 -7.72 29.92
CA MET A 14 -7.10 -8.33 30.18
C MET A 14 -6.68 -8.22 31.66
N ARG A 15 -6.98 -7.10 32.33
CA ARG A 15 -6.72 -6.93 33.76
C ARG A 15 -7.56 -7.87 34.62
N ASN A 16 -8.84 -8.06 34.28
CA ASN A 16 -9.72 -9.01 34.96
C ASN A 16 -9.24 -10.46 34.77
N GLU A 17 -8.61 -10.73 33.63
CA GLU A 17 -7.91 -11.97 33.33
C GLU A 17 -6.48 -12.05 33.91
N ASN A 18 -6.09 -11.13 34.80
CA ASN A 18 -4.76 -11.10 35.43
C ASN A 18 -3.58 -11.13 34.43
N ILE A 19 -3.75 -10.54 33.24
CA ILE A 19 -2.67 -10.38 32.27
C ILE A 19 -1.70 -9.29 32.78
N PRO A 20 -0.37 -9.52 32.77
CA PRO A 20 0.60 -8.51 33.20
C PRO A 20 0.52 -7.21 32.37
N GLU A 21 0.70 -6.05 33.01
CA GLU A 21 0.61 -4.74 32.34
C GLU A 21 1.59 -4.58 31.16
N GLU A 22 2.76 -5.20 31.23
CA GLU A 22 3.72 -5.22 30.11
C GLU A 22 3.12 -5.89 28.87
N MET A 23 2.50 -7.07 29.04
CA MET A 23 1.81 -7.79 27.96
C MET A 23 0.61 -6.99 27.44
N ILE A 24 -0.15 -6.34 28.32
CA ILE A 24 -1.25 -5.45 27.94
C ILE A 24 -0.75 -4.33 27.02
N ASN A 25 0.34 -3.66 27.40
CA ASN A 25 0.93 -2.60 26.60
C ASN A 25 1.40 -3.12 25.23
N ASP A 26 1.98 -4.31 25.18
CA ASP A 26 2.42 -4.93 23.94
C ASP A 26 1.26 -5.32 23.02
N VAL A 27 0.14 -5.77 23.58
CA VAL A 27 -1.12 -6.03 22.83
C VAL A 27 -1.65 -4.73 22.20
N ILE A 28 -1.76 -3.65 22.99
CA ILE A 28 -2.28 -2.37 22.48
C ILE A 28 -1.32 -1.73 21.47
N ASP A 29 0.00 -1.78 21.72
CA ASP A 29 1.05 -1.31 20.81
C ASP A 29 1.06 -2.09 19.49
N SER A 30 0.67 -3.37 19.53
CA SER A 30 0.50 -4.22 18.34
C SER A 30 -0.80 -3.95 17.57
N GLY A 31 -1.68 -3.07 18.07
CA GLY A 31 -2.86 -2.60 17.35
C GLY A 31 -4.13 -3.41 17.60
N TYR A 32 -4.18 -4.21 18.65
CA TYR A 32 -5.41 -4.91 19.04
C TYR A 32 -6.32 -4.01 19.88
N THR A 33 -7.62 -4.08 19.61
CA THR A 33 -8.63 -3.29 20.32
C THR A 33 -9.95 -4.06 20.40
N ILE A 34 -10.90 -3.64 21.25
CA ILE A 34 -12.25 -4.20 21.19
C ILE A 34 -13.02 -3.55 20.04
N VAL A 35 -13.71 -4.38 19.27
CA VAL A 35 -14.64 -3.94 18.23
C VAL A 35 -16.02 -4.48 18.56
N HIS A 36 -17.01 -3.61 18.48
CA HIS A 36 -18.41 -3.99 18.58
C HIS A 36 -18.91 -4.34 17.20
N SER A 37 -19.45 -5.55 17.06
CA SER A 37 -20.10 -6.01 15.84
C SER A 37 -21.58 -6.23 16.12
N LEU A 38 -22.41 -5.83 15.17
CA LEU A 38 -23.83 -6.12 15.17
C LEU A 38 -24.07 -7.26 14.19
N ASP A 39 -24.66 -8.35 14.66
CA ASP A 39 -25.23 -9.34 13.77
C ASP A 39 -26.46 -8.74 13.07
N PRO A 40 -26.44 -8.51 11.75
CA PRO A 40 -27.54 -7.87 11.04
C PRO A 40 -28.80 -8.73 10.97
N PHE A 41 -28.70 -10.05 11.22
CA PHE A 41 -29.83 -10.97 11.15
C PHE A 41 -30.53 -11.14 12.49
N THR A 42 -29.76 -11.17 13.59
CA THR A 42 -30.34 -11.33 14.93
C THR A 42 -30.49 -10.02 15.70
N GLY A 43 -29.81 -8.95 15.26
CA GLY A 43 -29.74 -7.68 16.00
C GLY A 43 -28.88 -7.77 17.26
N THR A 44 -28.17 -8.89 17.47
CA THR A 44 -27.34 -9.11 18.65
C THR A 44 -26.02 -8.39 18.50
N ASN A 45 -25.66 -7.59 19.50
CA ASN A 45 -24.32 -7.03 19.60
C ASN A 45 -23.39 -8.04 20.25
N TYR A 46 -22.19 -8.19 19.69
CA TYR A 46 -21.12 -8.98 20.28
C TYR A 46 -19.80 -8.20 20.25
N GLU A 47 -18.95 -8.48 21.23
CA GLU A 47 -17.61 -7.90 21.34
C GLU A 47 -16.60 -8.93 20.80
N VAL A 48 -15.65 -8.46 20.00
CA VAL A 48 -14.49 -9.25 19.53
C VAL A 48 -13.21 -8.44 19.68
N VAL A 49 -12.07 -9.12 19.66
CA VAL A 49 -10.78 -8.44 19.50
C VAL A 49 -10.58 -8.15 18.02
N GLY A 50 -10.47 -6.88 17.67
CA GLY A 50 -10.12 -6.38 16.35
C GLY A 50 -8.61 -6.23 16.17
N ASP A 51 -8.08 -6.65 15.02
CA ASP A 51 -6.70 -6.42 14.59
C ASP A 51 -6.64 -5.20 13.64
N GLY A 52 -6.03 -4.11 14.10
CA GLY A 52 -5.85 -2.87 13.35
C GLY A 52 -4.97 -2.99 12.09
N MET A 53 -4.35 -4.15 11.84
CA MET A 53 -3.67 -4.42 10.58
C MET A 53 -4.62 -4.84 9.46
N TYR A 54 -5.61 -5.68 9.76
CA TYR A 54 -6.37 -6.40 8.73
C TYR A 54 -7.84 -6.01 8.67
N GLY A 55 -8.32 -5.21 9.64
CA GLY A 55 -9.71 -4.82 9.72
C GLY A 55 -10.65 -6.03 9.87
N ASN A 56 -11.88 -5.89 9.42
CA ASN A 56 -12.88 -6.97 9.51
C ASN A 56 -13.00 -7.82 8.23
N LYS A 57 -12.20 -7.52 7.20
CA LYS A 57 -12.37 -8.11 5.88
C LYS A 57 -12.02 -9.60 5.90
N GLN A 58 -12.93 -10.43 5.38
CA GLN A 58 -12.82 -11.90 5.40
C GLN A 58 -12.59 -12.47 6.82
N PHE A 59 -13.11 -11.80 7.86
CA PHE A 59 -12.88 -12.16 9.27
C PHE A 59 -11.40 -12.23 9.67
N SER A 60 -10.51 -11.61 8.89
CA SER A 60 -9.06 -11.79 9.08
C SER A 60 -8.47 -10.99 10.24
N GLY A 61 -9.25 -10.09 10.84
CA GLY A 61 -8.88 -9.35 12.04
C GLY A 61 -9.94 -9.38 13.14
N HIS A 62 -10.92 -10.29 13.13
CA HIS A 62 -11.83 -10.48 14.27
C HIS A 62 -11.48 -11.78 14.98
N LEU A 63 -11.18 -11.69 16.27
CA LEU A 63 -10.74 -12.81 17.10
C LEU A 63 -11.67 -12.92 18.31
N ASP A 64 -12.03 -14.16 18.68
CA ASP A 64 -12.73 -14.40 19.94
C ASP A 64 -11.88 -13.90 21.11
N ILE A 65 -12.52 -13.25 22.07
CA ILE A 65 -11.84 -12.61 23.20
C ILE A 65 -11.11 -13.66 24.03
N GLN A 66 -11.77 -14.77 24.36
CA GLN A 66 -11.19 -15.80 25.22
C GLN A 66 -10.09 -16.54 24.48
N GLU A 67 -10.28 -16.90 23.21
CA GLU A 67 -9.23 -17.53 22.41
C GLU A 67 -7.99 -16.64 22.28
N PHE A 68 -8.19 -15.32 22.13
CA PHE A 68 -7.09 -14.35 22.08
C PHE A 68 -6.34 -14.24 23.41
N ILE A 69 -7.04 -14.23 24.55
CA ILE A 69 -6.43 -14.28 25.88
C ILE A 69 -5.59 -15.55 26.06
N HIS A 70 -6.06 -16.71 25.58
CA HIS A 70 -5.28 -17.94 25.64
C HIS A 70 -4.05 -17.88 24.73
N TYR A 71 -4.17 -17.27 23.55
CA TYR A 71 -3.07 -17.07 22.61
C TYR A 71 -1.95 -16.21 23.21
N ILE A 72 -2.25 -15.06 23.82
CA ILE A 72 -1.22 -14.20 24.42
C ILE A 72 -0.56 -14.83 25.66
N ARG A 73 -1.20 -15.84 26.29
CA ARG A 73 -0.60 -16.66 27.35
C ARG A 73 0.25 -17.82 26.80
N GLY A 74 0.29 -18.03 25.49
CA GLY A 74 1.00 -19.15 24.85
C GLY A 74 0.26 -20.49 24.87
N ASN A 75 -1.04 -20.49 25.18
CA ASN A 75 -1.84 -21.69 25.44
C ASN A 75 -2.79 -22.07 24.30
N ASN A 76 -2.82 -21.30 23.21
CA ASN A 76 -3.71 -21.54 22.08
C ASN A 76 -3.04 -21.20 20.75
N THR A 77 -3.43 -21.92 19.70
CA THR A 77 -3.06 -21.64 18.31
C THR A 77 -4.35 -21.48 17.52
N PHE A 78 -4.56 -20.29 16.94
CA PHE A 78 -5.66 -20.09 16.00
C PHE A 78 -5.43 -20.91 14.73
N GLU A 79 -6.51 -21.32 14.09
CA GLU A 79 -6.43 -21.88 12.73
C GLU A 79 -5.85 -20.81 11.79
N LYS A 80 -4.77 -21.16 11.08
CA LYS A 80 -4.15 -20.26 10.12
C LYS A 80 -5.07 -20.07 8.93
N LEU A 81 -5.12 -18.84 8.42
CA LEU A 81 -5.83 -18.56 7.18
C LEU A 81 -5.16 -19.28 6.01
N THR A 82 -5.96 -19.58 4.98
CA THR A 82 -5.46 -20.26 3.78
C THR A 82 -4.26 -19.52 3.21
N GLN A 83 -3.21 -20.28 2.87
CA GLN A 83 -2.02 -19.74 2.23
C GLN A 83 -2.35 -19.15 0.87
N PHE A 84 -1.55 -18.17 0.45
CA PHE A 84 -1.71 -17.55 -0.86
C PHE A 84 -1.32 -18.53 -1.97
N ASN A 85 -1.94 -18.39 -3.14
CA ASN A 85 -1.46 -19.07 -4.34
C ASN A 85 -0.14 -18.43 -4.76
N GLU A 86 0.97 -19.15 -4.61
CA GLU A 86 2.29 -18.67 -4.97
C GLU A 86 2.83 -19.39 -6.21
N TYR A 87 3.44 -18.63 -7.11
CA TYR A 87 4.07 -19.14 -8.33
C TYR A 87 5.50 -18.61 -8.40
N THR A 88 6.46 -19.45 -8.79
CA THR A 88 7.80 -18.99 -9.16
C THR A 88 7.93 -19.06 -10.67
N VAL A 89 8.33 -17.96 -11.31
CA VAL A 89 8.40 -17.84 -12.77
C VAL A 89 9.80 -17.49 -13.25
N LYS A 90 10.20 -18.05 -14.39
CA LYS A 90 11.51 -17.83 -15.03
C LYS A 90 11.47 -16.88 -16.22
N ASN A 91 10.29 -16.60 -16.77
CA ASN A 91 10.12 -15.76 -17.95
C ASN A 91 8.69 -15.19 -18.03
N TYR A 92 8.47 -14.29 -18.97
CA TYR A 92 7.18 -13.64 -19.19
C TYR A 92 6.06 -14.62 -19.61
N ASN A 93 6.37 -15.64 -20.42
CA ASN A 93 5.35 -16.58 -20.90
C ASN A 93 4.70 -17.36 -19.74
N GLU A 94 5.46 -17.65 -18.69
CA GLU A 94 4.92 -18.27 -17.47
C GLU A 94 3.98 -17.33 -16.71
N ILE A 95 4.27 -16.01 -16.68
CA ILE A 95 3.34 -15.00 -16.16
C ILE A 95 2.06 -15.01 -17.00
N GLU A 96 2.16 -14.98 -18.33
CA GLU A 96 0.99 -15.05 -19.21
C GLU A 96 0.17 -16.31 -18.99
N SER A 97 0.83 -17.46 -18.81
CA SER A 97 0.15 -18.73 -18.50
C SER A 97 -0.66 -18.62 -17.21
N ILE A 98 -0.10 -18.05 -16.14
CA ILE A 98 -0.80 -17.83 -14.87
C ILE A 98 -2.02 -16.91 -15.07
N LEU A 99 -1.85 -15.81 -15.81
CA LEU A 99 -2.91 -14.84 -16.08
C LEU A 99 -3.98 -15.34 -17.06
N SER A 100 -3.66 -16.36 -17.85
CA SER A 100 -4.59 -16.98 -18.81
C SER A 100 -5.61 -17.92 -18.17
N GLU A 101 -5.43 -18.29 -16.89
CA GLU A 101 -6.40 -19.10 -16.16
C GLU A 101 -7.79 -18.43 -16.21
N SER A 102 -8.84 -19.22 -16.48
CA SER A 102 -10.19 -18.72 -16.76
C SER A 102 -10.70 -17.71 -15.73
N LYS A 103 -10.47 -17.97 -14.44
CA LYS A 103 -10.82 -17.08 -13.32
C LYS A 103 -10.09 -15.74 -13.41
N ARG A 104 -8.77 -15.73 -13.64
CA ARG A 104 -7.96 -14.51 -13.71
C ARG A 104 -8.22 -13.73 -14.98
N ARG A 105 -8.39 -14.43 -16.11
CA ARG A 105 -8.81 -13.82 -17.38
C ARG A 105 -10.14 -13.09 -17.22
N HIS A 106 -11.11 -13.71 -16.55
CA HIS A 106 -12.37 -13.05 -16.21
C HIS A 106 -12.17 -11.78 -15.37
N TYR A 107 -11.31 -11.80 -14.36
CA TYR A 107 -11.02 -10.60 -13.56
C TYR A 107 -10.33 -9.50 -14.39
N ILE A 108 -9.39 -9.86 -15.26
CA ILE A 108 -8.71 -8.91 -16.16
C ILE A 108 -9.72 -8.27 -17.12
N ASP A 109 -10.57 -9.07 -17.76
CA ASP A 109 -11.56 -8.60 -18.74
C ASP A 109 -12.60 -7.69 -18.10
N LYS A 110 -12.91 -7.91 -16.81
CA LYS A 110 -13.80 -7.05 -16.01
C LYS A 110 -13.08 -5.87 -15.34
N GLY A 111 -11.77 -5.73 -15.54
CA GLY A 111 -10.96 -4.69 -14.90
C GLY A 111 -10.90 -4.81 -13.38
N ARG A 112 -11.06 -6.00 -12.81
CA ARG A 112 -11.07 -6.27 -11.36
C ARG A 112 -9.73 -6.77 -10.83
N LEU A 113 -8.84 -7.20 -11.71
CA LEU A 113 -7.48 -7.60 -11.33
C LEU A 113 -6.55 -6.39 -11.43
N SER A 114 -5.81 -6.15 -10.35
CA SER A 114 -4.74 -5.14 -10.29
C SER A 114 -3.47 -5.77 -9.75
N PHE A 115 -2.35 -5.10 -9.94
CA PHE A 115 -1.02 -5.64 -9.70
C PHE A 115 -0.16 -4.67 -8.90
N ARG A 116 0.77 -5.20 -8.11
CA ARG A 116 1.85 -4.41 -7.49
C ARG A 116 3.15 -5.16 -7.62
N GLY A 117 4.15 -4.52 -8.20
CA GLY A 117 5.51 -5.04 -8.28
C GLY A 117 6.39 -4.52 -7.15
N GLN A 118 7.28 -5.36 -6.64
CA GLN A 118 8.32 -4.98 -5.69
C GLN A 118 9.60 -5.74 -5.99
N THR A 119 10.76 -5.13 -5.77
CA THR A 119 12.07 -5.78 -6.00
C THR A 119 12.39 -6.91 -5.02
N SER A 120 11.62 -7.01 -3.93
CA SER A 120 11.67 -8.08 -2.94
C SER A 120 10.36 -8.19 -2.17
N GLN A 121 10.11 -9.35 -1.58
CA GLN A 121 9.05 -9.52 -0.60
C GLN A 121 9.49 -8.93 0.76
N TYR A 122 8.62 -8.12 1.36
CA TYR A 122 8.89 -7.48 2.66
C TYR A 122 8.00 -8.08 3.74
N TYR A 123 8.55 -8.12 4.95
CA TYR A 123 7.84 -8.56 6.15
C TYR A 123 8.01 -7.53 7.25
N PHE A 124 7.07 -7.52 8.19
CA PHE A 124 7.17 -6.79 9.45
C PHE A 124 6.91 -7.76 10.62
N GLN A 125 7.24 -7.33 11.83
CA GLN A 125 6.99 -8.09 13.05
C GLN A 125 6.34 -7.16 14.07
N ARG A 126 5.41 -7.69 14.87
CA ARG A 126 4.82 -6.99 16.02
C ARG A 126 5.28 -7.70 17.30
N LYS A 127 5.16 -7.01 18.43
CA LYS A 127 5.41 -7.64 19.74
C LYS A 127 4.42 -8.78 19.99
N ILE A 128 3.15 -8.56 19.64
CA ILE A 128 2.10 -9.58 19.60
C ILE A 128 1.73 -9.79 18.12
N PRO A 129 2.29 -10.81 17.45
CA PRO A 129 2.02 -11.05 16.04
C PRO A 129 0.58 -11.51 15.81
N SER A 130 0.09 -11.37 14.58
CA SER A 130 -1.24 -11.89 14.22
C SER A 130 -1.29 -13.40 14.43
N PRO A 131 -2.22 -13.93 15.24
CA PRO A 131 -2.33 -15.37 15.44
C PRO A 131 -2.66 -16.09 14.14
N VAL A 132 -3.34 -15.43 13.20
CA VAL A 132 -3.85 -16.03 11.96
C VAL A 132 -3.03 -15.69 10.70
N ARG A 133 -2.25 -14.60 10.71
CA ARG A 133 -1.46 -14.15 9.54
C ARG A 133 0.05 -14.26 9.71
N ALA A 134 0.57 -14.29 10.94
CA ALA A 134 2.01 -14.41 11.13
C ALA A 134 2.52 -15.82 10.80
N ASN A 135 3.74 -15.89 10.27
CA ASN A 135 4.46 -17.16 10.13
C ASN A 135 5.01 -17.64 11.49
N ASP A 136 5.74 -18.77 11.49
CA ASP A 136 6.29 -19.38 12.71
C ASP A 136 7.34 -18.50 13.41
N ASP A 137 7.97 -17.56 12.68
CA ASP A 137 8.91 -16.56 13.24
C ASP A 137 8.19 -15.30 13.78
N GLY A 138 6.85 -15.28 13.77
CA GLY A 138 6.06 -14.09 14.15
C GLY A 138 6.09 -12.96 13.12
N LYS A 139 6.51 -13.22 11.88
CA LYS A 139 6.58 -12.24 10.79
C LYS A 139 5.33 -12.27 9.93
N GLU A 140 4.92 -11.09 9.50
CA GLU A 140 3.71 -10.85 8.72
C GLU A 140 4.08 -10.21 7.37
N LEU A 141 3.44 -10.64 6.28
CA LEU A 141 3.71 -10.10 4.93
C LEU A 141 3.30 -8.61 4.87
N SER A 142 4.20 -7.76 4.36
CA SER A 142 3.99 -6.31 4.31
C SER A 142 3.47 -5.85 2.94
N ILE A 143 2.22 -5.39 2.90
CA ILE A 143 1.62 -4.73 1.73
C ILE A 143 1.06 -3.37 2.15
N PHE A 144 1.94 -2.56 2.74
CA PHE A 144 1.57 -1.23 3.21
C PHE A 144 1.53 -0.19 2.06
N PRO A 145 0.58 0.74 2.11
CA PRO A 145 0.79 2.11 1.65
C PRO A 145 2.07 2.71 2.22
N GLY A 146 2.63 3.69 1.53
CA GLY A 146 3.88 4.33 1.94
C GLY A 146 3.82 4.93 3.35
N LEU A 147 2.71 5.60 3.67
CA LEU A 147 2.49 6.31 4.94
C LEU A 147 2.62 5.41 6.17
N TYR A 148 2.26 4.14 6.04
CA TYR A 148 2.22 3.20 7.18
C TYR A 148 3.51 2.39 7.35
N ARG A 149 4.52 2.57 6.49
CA ARG A 149 5.79 1.86 6.62
C ARG A 149 6.60 2.39 7.81
N GLN A 150 7.22 1.47 8.53
CA GLN A 150 8.08 1.78 9.68
C GLN A 150 9.42 1.07 9.52
N SER A 151 10.50 1.70 9.99
CA SER A 151 11.85 1.13 9.99
C SER A 151 12.23 0.44 11.30
N ASN A 152 11.35 0.46 12.30
CA ASN A 152 11.59 -0.17 13.59
C ASN A 152 11.61 -1.69 13.48
N HIS A 153 12.32 -2.34 14.41
CA HIS A 153 12.34 -3.79 14.50
C HIS A 153 10.94 -4.37 14.71
N ASN A 154 10.19 -3.80 15.65
CA ASN A 154 8.78 -4.09 15.86
C ASN A 154 7.93 -2.94 15.34
N TYR A 155 6.92 -3.28 14.56
CA TYR A 155 5.87 -2.37 14.13
C TYR A 155 5.04 -1.93 15.34
N SER A 156 4.78 -0.62 15.44
CA SER A 156 4.08 -0.02 16.56
C SER A 156 2.91 0.85 16.10
N PHE A 157 1.73 0.64 16.68
CA PHE A 157 0.57 1.51 16.48
C PHE A 157 0.66 2.82 17.27
N ASN A 158 1.56 2.91 18.25
CA ASN A 158 1.84 4.16 18.96
C ASN A 158 2.55 5.20 18.08
N ILE A 159 3.17 4.76 16.98
CA ILE A 159 3.72 5.66 15.96
C ILE A 159 2.57 6.14 15.08
N LYS A 160 2.25 7.41 15.25
CA LYS A 160 1.22 8.08 14.47
C LYS A 160 1.71 8.29 13.03
N PRO A 161 0.95 7.86 12.01
CA PRO A 161 1.25 8.23 10.64
C PRO A 161 1.01 9.72 10.42
N GLU A 162 1.96 10.40 9.78
CA GLU A 162 1.86 11.81 9.42
C GLU A 162 1.90 11.95 7.90
N GLU A 163 0.75 12.31 7.31
CA GLU A 163 0.64 12.57 5.87
C GLU A 163 0.86 14.06 5.61
N GLU A 164 1.95 14.39 4.92
CA GLU A 164 2.25 15.77 4.51
C GLU A 164 1.77 16.02 3.08
N ARG A 165 0.81 16.94 2.91
CA ARG A 165 0.33 17.40 1.60
C ARG A 165 0.98 18.74 1.24
N SER A 166 2.19 18.67 0.71
CA SER A 166 3.01 19.83 0.35
C SER A 166 2.41 20.66 -0.80
N PHE A 167 1.77 20.01 -1.77
CA PHE A 167 1.23 20.64 -2.99
C PHE A 167 0.06 21.58 -2.74
N VAL A 168 -0.66 21.42 -1.62
CA VAL A 168 -1.73 22.34 -1.19
C VAL A 168 -1.25 23.79 -1.13
N LYS A 169 0.02 24.00 -0.74
CA LYS A 169 0.63 25.32 -0.60
C LYS A 169 0.96 25.98 -1.95
N PHE A 170 0.92 25.22 -3.04
CA PHE A 170 1.35 25.61 -4.38
C PHE A 170 0.27 25.44 -5.45
N LEU A 171 -1.00 25.26 -5.03
CA LEU A 171 -2.12 25.02 -5.94
C LEU A 171 -2.24 26.07 -7.06
N ASN A 172 -2.13 27.36 -6.75
CA ASN A 172 -2.17 28.43 -7.78
C ASN A 172 -1.00 28.36 -8.78
N GLU A 173 0.13 27.78 -8.40
CA GLU A 173 1.29 27.64 -9.29
C GLU A 173 1.17 26.37 -10.15
N LEU A 174 0.54 25.32 -9.60
CA LEU A 174 0.32 24.02 -10.26
C LEU A 174 -0.93 24.00 -11.14
N GLU A 175 -1.90 24.88 -10.88
CA GLU A 175 -3.09 25.06 -11.72
C GLU A 175 -3.48 26.56 -11.77
N PRO A 176 -2.70 27.38 -12.50
CA PRO A 176 -2.90 28.83 -12.52
C PRO A 176 -4.19 29.29 -13.19
N ASN A 177 -4.81 28.43 -14.02
CA ASN A 177 -6.01 28.77 -14.77
C ASN A 177 -7.32 28.43 -14.03
N ASN A 178 -7.24 27.86 -12.81
CA ASN A 178 -8.41 27.60 -11.99
C ASN A 178 -8.54 28.64 -10.85
N PRO A 179 -9.41 29.66 -10.98
CA PRO A 179 -9.60 30.67 -9.94
C PRO A 179 -10.22 30.12 -8.64
N ARG A 180 -10.76 28.89 -8.66
CA ARG A 180 -11.40 28.22 -7.52
C ARG A 180 -10.57 27.04 -6.99
N ILE A 181 -9.28 26.96 -7.35
CA ILE A 181 -8.44 25.78 -7.08
C ILE A 181 -8.47 25.28 -5.63
N TYR A 182 -8.49 26.18 -4.65
CA TYR A 182 -8.56 25.80 -3.24
C TYR A 182 -9.90 25.18 -2.85
N LEU A 183 -11.01 25.67 -3.41
CA LEU A 183 -12.33 25.09 -3.18
C LEU A 183 -12.42 23.72 -3.83
N ASP A 184 -12.07 23.65 -5.13
CA ASP A 184 -12.17 22.43 -5.93
C ASP A 184 -11.26 21.31 -5.41
N SER A 185 -10.11 21.68 -4.84
CA SER A 185 -9.17 20.72 -4.25
C SER A 185 -9.75 19.92 -3.08
N ASN A 186 -10.77 20.42 -2.38
CA ASN A 186 -11.43 19.69 -1.30
C ASN A 186 -12.34 18.55 -1.82
N TYR A 187 -12.70 18.60 -3.10
CA TYR A 187 -13.59 17.63 -3.75
C TYR A 187 -12.85 16.71 -4.72
N SER A 188 -11.53 16.87 -4.86
CA SER A 188 -10.70 16.07 -5.77
C SER A 188 -9.74 15.16 -5.00
N TYR A 189 -9.53 13.96 -5.54
CA TYR A 189 -8.51 13.03 -5.05
C TYR A 189 -7.11 13.30 -5.64
N ASP A 190 -7.01 14.26 -6.56
CA ASP A 190 -5.80 14.48 -7.37
C ASP A 190 -4.62 14.98 -6.56
N LEU A 191 -4.86 15.74 -5.49
CA LEU A 191 -3.79 16.18 -4.60
C LEU A 191 -3.01 15.01 -4.01
N MET A 192 -3.73 14.00 -3.52
CA MET A 192 -3.10 12.83 -2.93
C MET A 192 -2.46 11.97 -4.02
N ARG A 193 -3.15 11.77 -5.15
CA ARG A 193 -2.62 11.01 -6.28
C ARG A 193 -1.30 11.58 -6.78
N THR A 194 -1.23 12.90 -6.95
CA THR A 194 0.00 13.58 -7.36
C THR A 194 1.05 13.56 -6.26
N GLU A 195 0.70 13.82 -5.01
CA GLU A 195 1.69 13.77 -3.92
C GLU A 195 2.42 12.42 -3.86
N GLN A 196 1.68 11.32 -3.90
CA GLN A 196 2.24 9.97 -3.83
C GLN A 196 3.29 9.68 -4.90
N HIS A 197 3.07 10.17 -6.13
CA HIS A 197 3.91 9.82 -7.27
C HIS A 197 5.10 10.78 -7.47
N TYR A 198 5.05 11.97 -6.86
CA TYR A 198 6.05 13.02 -7.09
C TYR A 198 6.82 13.44 -5.84
N ALA A 199 6.27 13.31 -4.63
CA ALA A 199 6.86 13.84 -3.42
C ALA A 199 6.69 12.94 -2.19
N THR A 200 5.55 12.99 -1.49
CA THR A 200 5.40 12.37 -0.17
C THR A 200 4.63 11.05 -0.22
N GLN A 201 4.94 10.16 0.74
CA GLN A 201 4.17 8.93 0.90
C GLN A 201 2.78 9.24 1.46
N THR A 202 1.75 8.57 0.94
CA THR A 202 0.36 8.77 1.40
C THR A 202 -0.28 7.45 1.87
N SER A 203 -1.50 7.56 2.40
CA SER A 203 -2.37 6.44 2.77
C SER A 203 -2.87 5.62 1.57
N GLY A 204 -2.64 6.11 0.34
CA GLY A 204 -2.98 5.39 -0.89
C GLY A 204 -2.09 4.18 -1.15
N LEU A 205 -2.70 3.03 -1.41
CA LEU A 205 -1.97 1.84 -1.86
C LEU A 205 -1.70 1.94 -3.36
N ASP A 206 -0.42 2.01 -3.74
CA ASP A 206 -0.03 2.01 -5.15
C ASP A 206 -0.28 0.64 -5.80
N ILE A 207 -1.19 0.61 -6.77
CA ILE A 207 -1.51 -0.54 -7.61
C ILE A 207 -1.53 -0.11 -9.08
N SER A 208 -1.37 -1.06 -10.00
CA SER A 208 -1.52 -0.84 -11.44
C SER A 208 -2.53 -1.80 -12.05
N PHE A 209 -3.27 -1.35 -13.05
CA PHE A 209 -4.14 -2.21 -13.87
C PHE A 209 -3.41 -2.78 -15.09
N ASP A 210 -2.08 -2.66 -15.13
CA ASP A 210 -1.21 -3.21 -16.16
C ASP A 210 -0.09 -4.05 -15.54
N ILE A 211 0.04 -5.28 -16.02
CA ILE A 211 1.07 -6.23 -15.56
C ILE A 211 2.48 -5.74 -15.90
N GLU A 212 2.67 -5.01 -17.01
CA GLU A 212 3.99 -4.52 -17.40
C GLU A 212 4.52 -3.45 -16.43
N THR A 213 3.65 -2.60 -15.89
CA THR A 213 4.00 -1.69 -14.80
C THR A 213 4.49 -2.46 -13.57
N ALA A 214 3.77 -3.52 -13.16
CA ALA A 214 4.18 -4.31 -12.01
C ALA A 214 5.50 -5.07 -12.26
N ILE A 215 5.69 -5.62 -13.45
CA ILE A 215 6.96 -6.22 -13.86
C ILE A 215 8.09 -5.18 -13.78
N PHE A 216 7.88 -3.96 -14.27
CA PHE A 216 8.89 -2.89 -14.17
C PHE A 216 9.34 -2.69 -12.72
N PHE A 217 8.41 -2.48 -11.79
CA PHE A 217 8.74 -2.28 -10.37
C PHE A 217 9.30 -3.53 -9.67
N ALA A 218 9.01 -4.73 -10.16
CA ALA A 218 9.60 -5.97 -9.66
C ALA A 218 11.04 -6.20 -10.18
N THR A 219 11.40 -5.58 -11.30
CA THR A 219 12.67 -5.81 -12.01
C THR A 219 13.60 -4.61 -12.01
N HIS A 220 13.20 -3.45 -11.50
CA HIS A 220 14.02 -2.23 -11.48
C HIS A 220 14.18 -1.67 -10.07
N LYS A 221 15.42 -1.55 -9.61
CA LYS A 221 15.78 -0.92 -8.32
C LYS A 221 15.88 0.59 -8.49
N LEU A 222 15.32 1.34 -7.53
CA LEU A 222 15.55 2.77 -7.39
C LEU A 222 16.91 3.00 -6.74
N ASN A 223 17.73 3.85 -7.35
CA ASN A 223 19.05 4.22 -6.88
C ASN A 223 19.21 5.75 -6.87
N TYR A 224 20.24 6.22 -6.17
CA TYR A 224 20.56 7.63 -6.06
C TYR A 224 22.01 7.88 -6.51
N LYS A 225 22.23 8.98 -7.22
CA LYS A 225 23.55 9.53 -7.51
C LYS A 225 24.06 10.32 -6.30
N SER A 226 25.35 10.63 -6.28
CA SER A 226 25.98 11.44 -5.22
C SER A 226 25.41 12.86 -5.12
N ASP A 227 24.82 13.39 -6.20
CA ASP A 227 24.14 14.68 -6.23
C ASP A 227 22.66 14.60 -5.79
N GLY A 228 22.21 13.44 -5.31
CA GLY A 228 20.85 13.21 -4.84
C GLY A 228 19.84 12.86 -5.93
N LYS A 229 20.23 12.84 -7.21
CA LYS A 229 19.30 12.49 -8.30
C LYS A 229 18.98 10.99 -8.34
N ALA A 230 17.71 10.69 -8.48
CA ALA A 230 17.15 9.35 -8.57
C ALA A 230 17.32 8.74 -9.97
N TYR A 231 17.47 7.42 -10.06
CA TYR A 231 17.42 6.66 -11.32
C TYR A 231 17.04 5.21 -11.07
N HIS A 232 16.49 4.55 -12.09
CA HIS A 232 16.18 3.12 -12.02
C HIS A 232 17.21 2.29 -12.78
N THR A 233 17.61 1.17 -12.20
CA THR A 233 18.46 0.17 -12.87
C THR A 233 17.74 -1.17 -12.91
N LYS A 234 17.76 -1.84 -14.05
CA LYS A 234 17.31 -3.24 -14.17
C LYS A 234 18.14 -4.10 -13.21
N VAL A 235 17.48 -4.99 -12.47
CA VAL A 235 18.12 -6.02 -11.66
C VAL A 235 18.79 -7.02 -12.60
N SER A 236 20.02 -7.41 -12.27
CA SER A 236 20.77 -8.34 -13.10
C SER A 236 20.20 -9.75 -12.98
N LYS A 237 20.35 -10.53 -14.05
CA LYS A 237 20.11 -11.97 -14.00
C LYS A 237 20.98 -12.62 -12.92
N GLY A 238 20.40 -13.53 -12.14
CA GLY A 238 21.00 -14.15 -10.96
C GLY A 238 20.76 -13.40 -9.66
N GLU A 239 20.24 -12.16 -9.71
CA GLU A 239 20.03 -11.31 -8.52
C GLU A 239 18.54 -11.03 -8.23
N HIS A 240 17.63 -11.59 -9.03
CA HIS A 240 16.20 -11.34 -8.86
C HIS A 240 15.67 -11.93 -7.55
N GLN A 241 14.97 -11.08 -6.80
CA GLN A 241 14.14 -11.43 -5.64
C GLN A 241 12.74 -10.84 -5.80
N GLY A 242 12.44 -10.36 -7.00
CA GLY A 242 11.24 -9.58 -7.30
C GLY A 242 9.97 -10.38 -7.06
N VAL A 243 8.92 -9.67 -6.67
CA VAL A 243 7.60 -10.24 -6.47
C VAL A 243 6.54 -9.36 -7.12
N ILE A 244 5.50 -10.00 -7.65
CA ILE A 244 4.32 -9.35 -8.19
C ILE A 244 3.10 -9.90 -7.45
N TYR A 245 2.36 -9.00 -6.81
CA TYR A 245 1.11 -9.31 -6.14
C TYR A 245 -0.06 -9.08 -7.10
N GLY A 246 -0.96 -10.04 -7.23
CA GLY A 246 -2.22 -9.90 -7.95
C GLY A 246 -3.39 -9.74 -6.98
N PHE A 247 -4.09 -8.60 -7.05
CA PHE A 247 -5.21 -8.28 -6.16
C PHE A 247 -6.54 -8.35 -6.90
N CYS A 248 -7.52 -8.98 -6.27
CA CYS A 248 -8.92 -8.89 -6.67
C CYS A 248 -9.74 -8.36 -5.49
N PHE A 249 -9.82 -7.03 -5.37
CA PHE A 249 -10.56 -6.36 -4.31
C PHE A 249 -12.05 -6.70 -4.34
N ARG A 250 -12.56 -7.27 -3.24
CA ARG A 250 -13.95 -7.74 -3.15
C ARG A 250 -14.90 -6.73 -2.52
N ASP A 251 -14.58 -6.27 -1.32
CA ASP A 251 -15.43 -5.37 -0.53
C ASP A 251 -14.58 -4.38 0.30
N PRO A 252 -14.52 -3.09 -0.08
CA PRO A 252 -15.05 -2.53 -1.32
C PRO A 252 -14.29 -3.07 -2.54
N SER A 253 -14.94 -3.06 -3.71
CA SER A 253 -14.28 -3.40 -4.97
C SER A 253 -13.44 -2.24 -5.48
N VAL A 254 -12.33 -2.54 -6.17
CA VAL A 254 -11.44 -1.54 -6.79
C VAL A 254 -11.36 -1.80 -8.30
N PRO A 255 -12.43 -1.52 -9.07
CA PRO A 255 -12.44 -1.78 -10.52
C PRO A 255 -11.69 -0.70 -11.30
N LYS A 256 -11.07 -1.09 -12.42
CA LYS A 256 -10.38 -0.23 -13.40
C LYS A 256 -11.28 0.90 -13.92
N THR A 257 -12.59 0.69 -13.99
CA THR A 257 -13.54 1.70 -14.46
C THR A 257 -13.65 2.91 -13.56
N GLU A 258 -13.27 2.78 -12.28
CA GLU A 258 -13.42 3.82 -11.26
C GLU A 258 -12.06 4.26 -10.70
N PHE A 259 -11.15 3.32 -10.47
CA PHE A 259 -9.90 3.60 -9.77
C PHE A 259 -8.70 3.85 -10.68
N LEU A 260 -8.77 3.47 -11.97
CA LEU A 260 -7.70 3.82 -12.90
C LEU A 260 -7.69 5.33 -13.12
N ILE A 261 -6.56 5.96 -12.86
CA ILE A 261 -6.36 7.39 -13.10
C ILE A 261 -6.13 7.58 -14.61
N LYS A 262 -7.11 8.14 -15.31
CA LYS A 262 -7.05 8.44 -16.75
C LYS A 262 -6.94 9.93 -17.05
N ASP A 263 -7.39 10.73 -16.11
CA ASP A 263 -7.49 12.18 -16.18
C ASP A 263 -7.44 12.76 -14.76
N PHE A 264 -7.36 14.10 -14.70
CA PHE A 264 -7.32 14.86 -13.47
C PHE A 264 -8.41 15.93 -13.50
N ASP A 265 -9.20 15.98 -12.43
CA ASP A 265 -10.23 16.99 -12.21
C ASP A 265 -9.61 18.34 -11.85
N LEU A 266 -8.51 18.30 -11.11
CA LEU A 266 -7.85 19.47 -10.52
C LEU A 266 -6.75 20.03 -11.41
N PHE A 267 -5.79 19.19 -11.81
CA PHE A 267 -4.58 19.62 -12.54
C PHE A 267 -4.77 19.42 -14.05
N LYS A 268 -5.30 20.44 -14.71
CA LYS A 268 -5.65 20.44 -16.16
C LYS A 268 -4.69 21.27 -17.01
N THR A 269 -4.08 22.30 -16.42
CA THR A 269 -3.09 23.15 -17.10
C THR A 269 -1.77 22.40 -17.26
N TYR A 270 -1.30 21.77 -16.19
CA TYR A 270 -0.13 20.90 -16.22
C TYR A 270 -0.59 19.49 -15.85
N ASN A 271 -0.78 18.64 -16.86
CA ASN A 271 -1.19 17.26 -16.63
C ASN A 271 -0.04 16.43 -16.03
N PRO A 272 -0.27 15.70 -14.92
CA PRO A 272 0.70 14.78 -14.32
C PRO A 272 0.92 13.49 -15.16
N GLU A 273 1.70 13.60 -16.23
CA GLU A 273 1.90 12.53 -17.22
C GLU A 273 2.51 11.25 -16.66
N ARG A 274 3.37 11.33 -15.63
CA ARG A 274 3.95 10.14 -14.98
C ARG A 274 2.87 9.16 -14.53
N ILE A 275 1.82 9.67 -13.91
CA ILE A 275 0.73 8.86 -13.33
C ILE A 275 -0.02 8.13 -14.46
N LEU A 276 -0.33 8.86 -15.54
CA LEU A 276 -1.04 8.32 -16.69
C LEU A 276 -0.26 7.20 -17.39
N ARG A 277 1.08 7.30 -17.47
CA ARG A 277 1.94 6.28 -18.08
C ARG A 277 2.08 4.98 -17.27
N GLN A 278 1.74 5.03 -15.98
CA GLN A 278 1.89 3.90 -15.05
C GLN A 278 0.62 3.06 -14.92
N ASP A 279 -0.51 3.48 -15.52
CA ASP A 279 -1.81 2.80 -15.43
C ASP A 279 -2.22 2.54 -13.97
N CYS A 280 -1.92 3.48 -13.08
CA CYS A 280 -2.06 3.28 -11.65
C CYS A 280 -3.50 3.54 -11.14
N GLY A 281 -3.79 2.91 -10.01
CA GLY A 281 -4.94 3.19 -9.17
C GLY A 281 -4.48 3.38 -7.73
N LEU A 282 -5.30 4.06 -6.94
CA LEU A 282 -4.90 4.48 -5.61
C LEU A 282 -6.03 4.32 -4.58
N PRO A 283 -6.41 3.07 -4.22
CA PRO A 283 -7.35 2.84 -3.14
C PRO A 283 -6.78 3.35 -1.81
N LEU A 284 -7.63 4.05 -1.06
CA LEU A 284 -7.33 4.58 0.26
C LEU A 284 -7.39 3.46 1.30
N ILE A 285 -6.37 3.37 2.14
CA ILE A 285 -6.35 2.47 3.29
C ILE A 285 -6.46 3.31 4.55
N MET A 286 -7.31 2.91 5.49
CA MET A 286 -7.49 3.64 6.74
C MET A 286 -6.43 3.28 7.79
N ASP A 287 -6.22 4.18 8.76
CA ASP A 287 -5.22 4.03 9.83
C ASP A 287 -5.49 2.81 10.75
N ASN A 288 -6.74 2.35 10.82
CA ASN A 288 -7.16 1.21 11.62
C ASN A 288 -7.23 -0.11 10.83
N GLU A 289 -6.63 -0.18 9.64
CA GLU A 289 -6.58 -1.37 8.79
C GLU A 289 -5.35 -1.36 7.85
N ARG A 290 -4.18 -1.01 8.41
CA ARG A 290 -3.00 -0.55 7.65
C ARG A 290 -2.47 -1.55 6.61
N ASN A 291 -2.72 -2.85 6.78
CA ASN A 291 -2.30 -3.95 5.90
C ASN A 291 -3.48 -4.70 5.23
N ILE A 292 -4.69 -4.13 5.23
CA ILE A 292 -5.92 -4.83 4.81
C ILE A 292 -5.86 -5.37 3.38
N ALA A 293 -5.06 -4.76 2.50
CA ALA A 293 -4.94 -5.19 1.10
C ALA A 293 -4.44 -6.63 0.94
N ILE A 294 -3.76 -7.18 1.94
CA ILE A 294 -3.36 -8.60 1.93
C ILE A 294 -4.56 -9.55 1.82
N THR A 295 -5.73 -9.12 2.33
CA THR A 295 -6.96 -9.92 2.34
C THR A 295 -7.57 -10.04 0.94
N ASP A 296 -7.13 -9.20 0.00
CA ASP A 296 -7.58 -9.21 -1.40
C ASP A 296 -6.56 -9.83 -2.36
N LEU A 297 -5.46 -10.39 -1.85
CA LEU A 297 -4.52 -11.13 -2.67
C LEU A 297 -5.19 -12.37 -3.27
N ASP A 298 -5.17 -12.48 -4.59
CA ASP A 298 -5.55 -13.69 -5.31
C ASP A 298 -4.33 -14.61 -5.50
N PHE A 299 -3.16 -14.03 -5.76
CA PHE A 299 -1.91 -14.75 -5.95
C PHE A 299 -0.66 -13.87 -5.77
N ILE A 300 0.49 -14.54 -5.63
CA ILE A 300 1.83 -13.96 -5.61
C ILE A 300 2.68 -14.64 -6.69
N ILE A 301 3.35 -13.85 -7.53
CA ILE A 301 4.35 -14.34 -8.48
C ILE A 301 5.73 -13.92 -7.96
N ARG A 302 6.59 -14.90 -7.68
CA ARG A 302 8.01 -14.73 -7.36
C ARG A 302 8.81 -14.84 -8.66
N LEU A 303 9.68 -13.87 -8.90
CA LEU A 303 10.62 -13.92 -10.00
C LEU A 303 11.79 -14.81 -9.59
N ASP A 304 12.05 -15.87 -10.35
CA ASP A 304 13.24 -16.71 -10.20
C ASP A 304 14.51 -15.85 -10.32
N ALA A 305 15.59 -16.25 -9.67
CA ALA A 305 16.86 -15.52 -9.72
C ALA A 305 17.31 -15.27 -11.17
N ASP A 306 17.05 -16.23 -12.06
CA ASP A 306 17.40 -16.17 -13.49
C ASP A 306 16.31 -15.55 -14.38
N PHE A 307 15.24 -14.99 -13.80
CA PHE A 307 14.21 -14.31 -14.56
C PHE A 307 14.81 -13.24 -15.46
N ASP A 308 14.54 -13.33 -16.76
CA ASP A 308 14.99 -12.31 -17.72
C ASP A 308 13.84 -11.90 -18.63
N TYR A 309 13.53 -10.62 -18.55
CA TYR A 309 12.57 -9.96 -19.41
C TYR A 309 12.94 -8.49 -19.52
N ASN A 310 12.98 -7.96 -20.75
CA ASN A 310 13.36 -6.57 -20.98
C ASN A 310 12.22 -5.58 -20.66
N GLY A 311 10.99 -6.07 -20.49
CA GLY A 311 9.83 -5.23 -20.21
C GLY A 311 9.39 -4.41 -21.42
N LYS A 312 8.10 -4.11 -21.51
CA LYS A 312 7.61 -3.09 -22.45
C LYS A 312 7.84 -1.68 -21.91
N LYS A 313 7.87 -1.51 -20.59
CA LYS A 313 8.06 -0.23 -19.93
C LYS A 313 9.53 -0.02 -19.56
N GLN A 314 10.08 1.10 -20.00
CA GLN A 314 11.46 1.52 -19.72
C GLN A 314 11.46 2.72 -18.75
N PRO A 315 12.54 2.95 -17.99
CA PRO A 315 12.62 4.07 -17.06
C PRO A 315 12.25 5.43 -17.68
N ALA A 316 12.74 5.72 -18.88
CA ALA A 316 12.46 6.99 -19.57
C ALA A 316 10.97 7.17 -19.91
N TYR A 317 10.26 6.09 -20.21
CA TYR A 317 8.81 6.14 -20.40
C TYR A 317 8.09 6.34 -19.07
N MET A 318 8.44 5.54 -18.06
CA MET A 318 7.79 5.54 -16.73
C MET A 318 8.01 6.82 -15.93
N PHE A 319 9.12 7.51 -16.17
CA PHE A 319 9.54 8.73 -15.49
C PHE A 319 9.93 9.78 -16.54
N PRO A 320 8.93 10.40 -17.20
CA PRO A 320 9.15 11.41 -18.23
C PRO A 320 10.00 12.59 -17.75
N ASN A 321 10.69 13.24 -18.70
CA ASN A 321 11.39 14.50 -18.45
C ASN A 321 10.42 15.69 -18.38
N THR A 322 10.92 16.88 -18.09
CA THR A 322 10.10 18.10 -17.92
C THR A 322 9.48 18.63 -19.21
N LYS A 323 9.88 18.13 -20.38
CA LYS A 323 9.24 18.47 -21.67
C LYS A 323 8.01 17.62 -21.93
N GLU A 324 8.07 16.36 -21.50
CA GLU A 324 6.96 15.42 -21.61
C GLU A 324 5.97 15.58 -20.45
N ASP A 325 6.44 15.84 -19.24
CA ASP A 325 5.62 16.03 -18.03
C ASP A 325 5.79 17.45 -17.50
N LEU A 326 4.92 18.35 -17.97
CA LEU A 326 4.96 19.77 -17.60
C LEU A 326 4.63 19.98 -16.11
N PHE A 327 3.82 19.11 -15.51
CA PHE A 327 3.53 19.15 -14.08
C PHE A 327 4.80 18.90 -13.27
N TYR A 328 5.57 17.87 -13.66
CA TYR A 328 6.87 17.61 -13.07
C TYR A 328 7.88 18.75 -13.30
N GLY A 329 7.88 19.34 -14.49
CA GLY A 329 8.66 20.54 -14.78
C GLY A 329 8.36 21.69 -13.82
N LYS A 330 7.08 22.01 -13.62
CA LYS A 330 6.66 23.05 -12.68
C LYS A 330 7.02 22.71 -11.23
N LEU A 331 6.92 21.44 -10.85
CA LEU A 331 7.34 20.96 -9.53
C LEU A 331 8.84 21.16 -9.27
N LEU A 332 9.70 20.91 -10.27
CA LEU A 332 11.14 21.14 -10.15
C LEU A 332 11.47 22.63 -10.08
N GLU A 333 10.77 23.49 -10.84
CA GLU A 333 10.89 24.95 -10.72
C GLU A 333 10.53 25.42 -9.29
N LEU A 334 9.42 24.93 -8.75
CA LEU A 334 8.98 25.26 -7.39
C LEU A 334 9.93 24.71 -6.33
N LYS A 335 10.52 23.52 -6.55
CA LYS A 335 11.56 22.96 -5.67
C LYS A 335 12.78 23.86 -5.64
N ASP A 336 13.26 24.34 -6.79
CA ASP A 336 14.42 25.22 -6.87
C ASP A 336 14.14 26.56 -6.14
N LYS A 337 12.91 27.08 -6.26
CA LYS A 337 12.48 28.32 -5.60
C LYS A 337 12.22 28.15 -4.09
N TYR A 338 11.75 26.98 -3.66
CA TYR A 338 11.34 26.70 -2.29
C TYR A 338 11.84 25.33 -1.78
N PRO A 339 13.16 25.09 -1.74
CA PRO A 339 13.73 23.76 -1.49
C PRO A 339 13.31 23.18 -0.13
N ASN A 340 13.19 24.03 0.89
CA ASN A 340 12.78 23.62 2.24
C ASN A 340 11.29 23.27 2.35
N LYS A 341 10.46 23.67 1.39
CA LYS A 341 9.01 23.38 1.39
C LYS A 341 8.66 22.15 0.58
N LEU A 342 9.55 21.73 -0.32
CA LEU A 342 9.38 20.59 -1.22
C LEU A 342 10.60 19.64 -1.15
N PRO A 343 11.06 19.25 0.06
CA PRO A 343 12.28 18.46 0.20
C PRO A 343 12.15 17.06 -0.39
N ASN A 344 10.92 16.55 -0.46
CA ASN A 344 10.61 15.17 -0.86
C ASN A 344 10.40 15.00 -2.37
N ILE A 345 10.40 16.08 -3.16
CA ILE A 345 10.30 15.94 -4.63
C ILE A 345 11.55 15.25 -5.16
N LEU A 346 11.38 14.08 -5.75
CA LEU A 346 12.47 13.32 -6.36
C LEU A 346 12.86 13.94 -7.71
N GLU A 347 14.14 14.28 -7.87
CA GLU A 347 14.70 14.70 -9.16
C GLU A 347 15.36 13.51 -9.86
N TYR A 348 14.87 13.12 -11.05
CA TYR A 348 15.44 12.00 -11.80
C TYR A 348 16.63 12.44 -12.68
N VAL A 349 17.60 11.55 -12.88
CA VAL A 349 18.69 11.77 -13.84
C VAL A 349 18.12 11.98 -15.24
N GLY A 350 18.49 13.08 -15.88
CA GLY A 350 18.01 13.44 -17.22
C GLY A 350 16.63 14.11 -17.25
N SER A 351 16.00 14.38 -16.10
CA SER A 351 14.68 14.99 -16.04
C SER A 351 14.60 16.36 -16.70
N ARG A 352 15.67 17.16 -16.65
CA ARG A 352 15.69 18.55 -17.15
C ARG A 352 16.20 18.71 -18.60
N VAL A 353 16.41 17.60 -19.32
CA VAL A 353 17.07 17.59 -20.65
C VAL A 353 16.07 17.67 -21.79
#